data_AF-A0A2D8C9U9-F1
#
_entry.id   AF-A0A2D8C9U9-F1
#
_cell.length_a   1.000
_cell.length_b   1.000
_cell.length_c   1.000
_cell.angle_alpha   90.00
_cell.angle_beta   90.00
_cell.angle_gamma   90.00
#
_symmetry.space_group_name_H-M   'P 1'
#
loop_
_entity.id
_entity.type
_entity.pdbx_description
1 polymer ?
#
loop_
_entity_poly.entity_id
_entity_poly.type
_entity_poly.pdbx_seq_one_letter_code
_entity_poly.pdbx_strand_id
1 'polypeptide(L)'
;MKSATPIVPKNLLIPFVLITSLFALWGFANDITNPMVAAFKRVLELNNVQASWVQMAFYGGYFTMALPAAFFIKKYSYKTGVLLGLGLYAFGALLFYPAAAWESYGFFLASLYILTFGLAFLETTANPYILSMGAEATATQRLNLAQAFNPMGALAGLFVAKQFILNALQSNNLDENGKLIYPTLEEASKALVRTNDLMVIRNPYVMLGLVVLGIMLLIALVRMPESKDSGKINFWPSMQRLFSNKNFVGGTIAQMFYVGAQIMVWTYIYQYAEAMGIENADAVNYGYAALILFLIGRWICTFLLRYISATNLLLSFSVLAIFFTGGAIFIPGELGLYSLVGISFAMSLMFPTIYGIALEGLGEDAKFGAAFLVMAIVGGAIMPTLQGIVLDWGGSGYTDIQILGVSEVRFSFFLPLICFVVVGLFAYQVQRRKKNLNAL
;
A
#
# COMPACT_ATOMS: atom_id res chain seq x y z
N MET A 1 26.69 -26.98 -16.31
CA MET A 1 25.91 -25.78 -15.93
C MET A 1 24.79 -26.23 -15.00
N LYS A 2 24.79 -25.84 -13.71
CA LYS A 2 23.63 -26.10 -12.83
C LYS A 2 22.41 -25.45 -13.47
N SER A 3 21.36 -26.20 -13.79
CA SER A 3 20.13 -25.65 -14.35
C SER A 3 19.62 -24.57 -13.39
N ALA A 4 19.58 -23.31 -13.83
CA ALA A 4 19.09 -22.22 -13.00
C ALA A 4 17.66 -22.55 -12.56
N THR A 5 17.43 -22.57 -11.25
CA THR A 5 16.10 -22.86 -10.68
C THR A 5 15.09 -21.87 -11.28
N PRO A 6 14.02 -22.35 -11.93
CA PRO A 6 13.06 -21.45 -12.56
C PRO A 6 12.42 -20.54 -11.51
N ILE A 7 12.19 -19.27 -11.87
CA ILE A 7 11.50 -18.31 -11.00
C ILE A 7 10.08 -18.83 -10.74
N VAL A 8 9.36 -19.17 -11.80
CA VAL A 8 8.02 -19.79 -11.74
C VAL A 8 8.05 -21.14 -12.47
N PRO A 9 7.74 -22.26 -11.78
CA PRO A 9 7.58 -23.56 -12.43
C PRO A 9 6.46 -23.57 -13.48
N LYS A 10 6.65 -24.27 -14.61
CA LYS A 10 5.65 -24.30 -15.72
C LYS A 10 4.27 -24.79 -15.29
N ASN A 11 4.21 -25.73 -14.35
CA ASN A 11 2.97 -26.26 -13.78
C ASN A 11 2.25 -25.29 -12.83
N LEU A 12 2.93 -24.25 -12.35
CA LEU A 12 2.38 -23.21 -11.47
C LEU A 12 2.15 -21.88 -12.18
N LEU A 13 2.41 -21.81 -13.50
CA LEU A 13 2.32 -20.56 -14.26
C LEU A 13 0.90 -19.97 -14.24
N ILE A 14 -0.14 -20.80 -14.43
CA ILE A 14 -1.54 -20.34 -14.44
C ILE A 14 -1.94 -19.79 -13.05
N PRO A 15 -1.77 -20.53 -11.93
CA PRO A 15 -1.97 -19.97 -10.58
C PRO A 15 -1.16 -18.71 -10.33
N PHE A 16 0.11 -18.67 -10.74
CA PHE A 16 0.97 -17.51 -10.56
C PHE A 16 0.43 -16.27 -11.29
N VAL A 17 0.02 -16.40 -12.56
CA VAL A 17 -0.54 -15.30 -13.34
C VAL A 17 -1.84 -14.81 -12.73
N LEU A 18 -2.72 -15.70 -12.28
CA LEU A 18 -3.97 -15.33 -11.63
C LEU A 18 -3.75 -14.58 -10.32
N ILE A 19 -2.83 -15.03 -9.47
CA ILE A 19 -2.53 -14.34 -8.21
C ILE A 19 -1.77 -13.04 -8.49
N THR A 20 -0.93 -13.00 -9.53
CA THR A 20 -0.25 -11.78 -9.98
C THR A 20 -1.25 -10.72 -10.47
N SER A 21 -2.28 -11.12 -11.21
CA SER A 21 -3.32 -10.19 -11.66
C SER A 21 -4.12 -9.61 -10.48
N LEU A 22 -4.22 -10.32 -9.35
CA LEU A 22 -4.80 -9.76 -8.12
C LEU A 22 -4.00 -8.59 -7.58
N PHE A 23 -2.66 -8.61 -7.66
CA PHE A 23 -1.84 -7.47 -7.23
C PHE A 23 -2.07 -6.23 -8.10
N ALA A 24 -2.31 -6.41 -9.40
CA ALA A 24 -2.70 -5.32 -10.30
C ALA A 24 -4.12 -4.83 -10.00
N LEU A 25 -5.09 -5.75 -9.86
CA LEU A 25 -6.48 -5.41 -9.53
C LEU A 25 -6.57 -4.65 -8.21
N TRP A 26 -5.87 -5.12 -7.20
CA TRP A 26 -5.66 -4.45 -5.93
C TRP A 26 -5.12 -3.04 -6.11
N GLY A 27 -4.05 -2.88 -6.91
CA GLY A 27 -3.39 -1.58 -7.08
C GLY A 27 -4.37 -0.58 -7.66
N PHE A 28 -5.09 -1.02 -8.69
CA PHE A 28 -6.18 -0.29 -9.31
C PHE A 28 -7.26 0.08 -8.28
N ALA A 29 -7.72 -0.90 -7.51
CA ALA A 29 -8.75 -0.77 -6.50
C ALA A 29 -8.39 0.24 -5.40
N ASN A 30 -7.16 0.23 -4.89
CA ASN A 30 -6.74 1.15 -3.84
C ASN A 30 -6.62 2.59 -4.36
N ASP A 31 -5.97 2.77 -5.52
CA ASP A 31 -5.73 4.12 -6.05
C ASP A 31 -6.97 4.75 -6.70
N ILE A 32 -7.98 3.96 -7.08
CA ILE A 32 -9.31 4.50 -7.40
C ILE A 32 -10.09 4.87 -6.13
N THR A 33 -9.97 4.07 -5.06
CA THR A 33 -10.71 4.25 -3.80
C THR A 33 -10.33 5.55 -3.08
N ASN A 34 -9.03 5.90 -3.04
CA ASN A 34 -8.54 7.06 -2.28
C ASN A 34 -9.18 8.39 -2.72
N PRO A 35 -9.14 8.78 -4.03
CA PRO A 35 -9.82 9.98 -4.51
C PRO A 35 -11.33 9.94 -4.31
N MET A 36 -11.94 8.77 -4.49
CA MET A 36 -13.38 8.58 -4.34
C MET A 36 -13.82 8.82 -2.88
N VAL A 37 -13.06 8.30 -1.92
CA VAL A 37 -13.28 8.55 -0.51
C VAL A 37 -13.17 10.05 -0.21
N ALA A 38 -12.14 10.72 -0.71
CA ALA A 38 -11.97 12.17 -0.52
C ALA A 38 -13.15 12.97 -1.11
N ALA A 39 -13.60 12.61 -2.31
CA ALA A 39 -14.79 13.20 -2.94
C ALA A 39 -16.05 12.99 -2.09
N PHE A 40 -16.28 11.78 -1.57
CA PHE A 40 -17.39 11.51 -0.65
C PHE A 40 -17.32 12.37 0.62
N LYS A 41 -16.13 12.53 1.23
CA LYS A 41 -15.96 13.38 2.41
C LYS A 41 -16.37 14.83 2.13
N ARG A 42 -16.05 15.34 0.93
CA ARG A 42 -16.40 16.68 0.47
C ARG A 42 -17.90 16.82 0.25
N VAL A 43 -18.51 15.88 -0.46
CA VAL A 43 -19.94 15.86 -0.80
C VAL A 43 -20.83 15.77 0.44
N LEU A 44 -20.38 15.04 1.47
CA LEU A 44 -21.07 14.92 2.75
C LEU A 44 -20.66 15.98 3.79
N GLU A 45 -19.82 16.95 3.41
CA GLU A 45 -19.31 18.03 4.28
C GLU A 45 -18.86 17.51 5.66
N LEU A 46 -18.09 16.41 5.67
CA LEU A 46 -17.71 15.73 6.90
C LEU A 46 -16.78 16.58 7.77
N ASN A 47 -17.01 16.54 9.09
CA ASN A 47 -16.11 17.16 10.05
C ASN A 47 -14.81 16.35 10.23
N ASN A 48 -13.82 16.95 10.90
CA ASN A 48 -12.49 16.35 11.09
C ASN A 48 -12.54 14.99 11.83
N VAL A 49 -13.46 14.83 12.77
CA VAL A 49 -13.64 13.57 13.51
C VAL A 49 -14.13 12.47 12.56
N GLN A 50 -15.15 12.76 11.75
CA GLN A 50 -15.66 11.85 10.72
C GLN A 50 -14.58 11.53 9.67
N ALA A 51 -13.82 12.52 9.21
CA ALA A 51 -12.72 12.29 8.28
C ALA A 51 -11.63 11.37 8.86
N SER A 52 -11.40 11.42 10.17
CA SER A 52 -10.46 10.54 10.89
C SER A 52 -11.00 9.11 11.03
N TRP A 53 -12.30 8.95 11.31
CA TRP A 53 -12.96 7.63 11.36
C TRP A 53 -12.85 6.87 10.04
N VAL A 54 -12.92 7.57 8.91
CA VAL A 54 -12.71 6.96 7.59
C VAL A 54 -11.30 6.36 7.44
N GLN A 55 -10.27 7.08 7.91
CA GLN A 55 -8.90 6.55 7.91
C GLN A 55 -8.77 5.38 8.89
N MET A 56 -9.36 5.50 10.08
CA MET A 56 -9.37 4.43 11.07
C MET A 56 -10.09 3.19 10.55
N ALA A 57 -11.19 3.32 9.81
CA ALA A 57 -11.82 2.18 9.16
C ALA A 57 -10.87 1.54 8.16
N PHE A 58 -10.26 2.34 7.28
CA PHE A 58 -9.36 1.81 6.26
C PHE A 58 -8.19 1.01 6.85
N TYR A 59 -7.41 1.62 7.75
CA TYR A 59 -6.25 0.98 8.36
C TYR A 59 -6.60 -0.01 9.48
N GLY A 60 -7.70 0.23 10.19
CA GLY A 60 -8.23 -0.68 11.20
C GLY A 60 -8.68 -2.01 10.59
N GLY A 61 -9.16 -2.00 9.34
CA GLY A 61 -9.51 -3.23 8.62
C GLY A 61 -8.30 -4.12 8.38
N TYR A 62 -7.17 -3.53 7.97
CA TYR A 62 -5.90 -4.25 7.84
C TYR A 62 -5.45 -4.88 9.16
N PHE A 63 -5.52 -4.12 10.26
CA PHE A 63 -5.06 -4.59 11.55
C PHE A 63 -5.95 -5.69 12.13
N THR A 64 -7.27 -5.49 12.11
CA THR A 64 -8.23 -6.38 12.79
C THR A 64 -8.46 -7.69 12.06
N MET A 65 -8.44 -7.69 10.71
CA MET A 65 -8.76 -8.88 9.93
C MET A 65 -7.56 -9.71 9.48
N ALA A 66 -6.33 -9.21 9.60
CA ALA A 66 -5.14 -9.98 9.24
C ALA A 66 -5.01 -11.28 10.06
N LEU A 67 -5.18 -11.23 11.39
CA LEU A 67 -5.13 -12.45 12.23
C LEU A 67 -6.28 -13.42 11.95
N PRO A 68 -7.56 -12.99 11.90
CA PRO A 68 -8.67 -13.83 11.44
C PRO A 68 -8.42 -14.47 10.07
N ALA A 69 -7.86 -13.73 9.12
CA ALA A 69 -7.48 -14.26 7.82
C ALA A 69 -6.43 -15.37 7.95
N ALA A 70 -5.40 -15.18 8.78
CA ALA A 70 -4.39 -16.20 9.06
C ALA A 70 -5.00 -17.51 9.57
N PHE A 71 -5.91 -17.42 10.56
CA PHE A 71 -6.62 -18.58 11.10
C PHE A 71 -7.46 -19.27 10.01
N PHE A 72 -8.14 -18.50 9.18
CA PHE A 72 -8.95 -19.03 8.09
C PHE A 72 -8.09 -19.76 7.05
N ILE A 73 -6.98 -19.16 6.60
CA ILE A 73 -6.05 -19.77 5.62
C ILE A 73 -5.33 -21.00 6.22
N LYS A 74 -5.07 -21.00 7.53
CA LYS A 74 -4.49 -22.17 8.21
C LYS A 74 -5.48 -23.32 8.32
N LYS A 75 -6.76 -23.03 8.58
CA LYS A 75 -7.82 -24.04 8.68
C LYS A 75 -8.25 -24.59 7.32
N TYR A 76 -8.28 -23.75 6.29
CA TYR A 76 -8.75 -24.11 4.96
C TYR A 76 -7.59 -24.18 3.97
N SER A 77 -7.42 -23.17 3.13
CA SER A 77 -6.50 -23.17 2.00
C SER A 77 -6.19 -21.73 1.60
N TYR A 78 -5.09 -21.50 0.88
CA TYR A 78 -4.81 -20.18 0.28
C TYR A 78 -5.91 -19.80 -0.71
N LYS A 79 -6.36 -20.72 -1.56
CA LYS A 79 -7.44 -20.49 -2.52
C LYS A 79 -8.73 -20.03 -1.82
N THR A 80 -9.14 -20.69 -0.74
CA THR A 80 -10.34 -20.29 0.00
C THR A 80 -10.15 -18.91 0.64
N GLY A 81 -8.96 -18.59 1.13
CA GLY A 81 -8.62 -17.26 1.65
C GLY A 81 -8.76 -16.16 0.58
N VAL A 82 -8.25 -16.40 -0.63
CA VAL A 82 -8.38 -15.48 -1.78
C VAL A 82 -9.85 -15.28 -2.15
N LEU A 83 -10.63 -16.36 -2.26
CA LEU A 83 -12.05 -16.28 -2.63
C LEU A 83 -12.87 -15.50 -1.60
N LEU A 84 -12.62 -15.72 -0.30
CA LEU A 84 -13.27 -14.96 0.76
C LEU A 84 -12.87 -13.48 0.72
N GLY A 85 -11.59 -13.19 0.49
CA GLY A 85 -11.09 -11.81 0.33
C GLY A 85 -11.75 -11.08 -0.83
N LEU A 86 -11.84 -11.71 -2.01
CA LEU A 86 -12.54 -11.14 -3.16
C LEU A 86 -14.05 -10.97 -2.91
N GLY A 87 -14.67 -11.92 -2.22
CA GLY A 87 -16.09 -11.84 -1.85
C GLY A 87 -16.37 -10.66 -0.91
N LEU A 88 -15.57 -10.50 0.15
CA LEU A 88 -15.67 -9.36 1.07
C LEU A 88 -15.41 -8.02 0.36
N TYR A 89 -14.39 -7.98 -0.51
CA TYR A 89 -14.07 -6.79 -1.28
C TYR A 89 -15.24 -6.39 -2.19
N ALA A 90 -15.76 -7.33 -2.99
CA ALA A 90 -16.88 -7.08 -3.88
C ALA A 90 -18.15 -6.69 -3.11
N PHE A 91 -18.42 -7.36 -1.99
CA PHE A 91 -19.56 -7.03 -1.14
C PHE A 91 -19.45 -5.61 -0.57
N GLY A 92 -18.28 -5.23 -0.04
CA GLY A 92 -18.02 -3.86 0.41
C GLY A 92 -18.18 -2.83 -0.71
N ALA A 93 -17.66 -3.12 -1.90
CA ALA A 93 -17.80 -2.25 -3.08
C ALA A 93 -19.27 -2.09 -3.53
N LEU A 94 -20.06 -3.17 -3.53
CA LEU A 94 -21.49 -3.12 -3.88
C LEU A 94 -22.33 -2.40 -2.81
N LEU A 95 -21.93 -2.43 -1.54
CA LEU A 95 -22.58 -1.68 -0.47
C LEU A 95 -22.41 -0.15 -0.60
N PHE A 96 -21.56 0.35 -1.49
CA PHE A 96 -21.56 1.78 -1.85
C PHE A 96 -22.84 2.18 -2.60
N TYR A 97 -23.54 1.24 -3.25
CA TYR A 97 -24.82 1.51 -3.89
C TYR A 97 -25.91 1.98 -2.91
N PRO A 98 -26.27 1.21 -1.86
CA PRO A 98 -27.21 1.68 -0.85
C PRO A 98 -26.66 2.86 -0.04
N ALA A 99 -25.34 2.94 0.21
CA ALA A 99 -24.76 4.07 0.93
C ALA A 99 -24.96 5.40 0.19
N ALA A 100 -24.79 5.40 -1.15
CA ALA A 100 -25.05 6.56 -1.99
C ALA A 100 -26.55 6.86 -2.12
N ALA A 101 -27.40 5.83 -2.24
CA ALA A 101 -28.85 6.01 -2.37
C ALA A 101 -29.51 6.59 -1.10
N TRP A 102 -28.98 6.27 0.08
CA TRP A 102 -29.46 6.78 1.36
C TRP A 102 -28.66 7.98 1.89
N GLU A 103 -27.67 8.45 1.13
CA GLU A 103 -26.75 9.53 1.52
C GLU A 103 -26.16 9.36 2.93
N SER A 104 -25.97 8.11 3.36
CA SER A 104 -25.67 7.79 4.76
C SER A 104 -24.19 7.56 4.99
N TYR A 105 -23.59 8.46 5.77
CA TYR A 105 -22.20 8.36 6.21
C TYR A 105 -21.90 7.03 6.93
N GLY A 106 -22.82 6.56 7.78
CA GLY A 106 -22.65 5.32 8.54
C GLY A 106 -22.57 4.09 7.63
N PHE A 107 -23.43 4.03 6.61
CA PHE A 107 -23.36 2.96 5.60
C PHE A 107 -22.08 3.06 4.79
N PHE A 108 -21.67 4.25 4.36
CA PHE A 108 -20.41 4.45 3.65
C PHE A 108 -19.21 3.95 4.46
N LEU A 109 -19.14 4.31 5.74
CA LEU A 109 -18.06 3.89 6.62
C LEU A 109 -18.03 2.37 6.80
N ALA A 110 -19.20 1.74 6.98
CA ALA A 110 -19.31 0.29 7.07
C ALA A 110 -18.90 -0.42 5.76
N SER A 111 -19.33 0.11 4.61
CA SER A 111 -18.96 -0.41 3.28
C SER A 111 -17.45 -0.37 3.06
N LEU A 112 -16.82 0.77 3.39
CA LEU A 112 -15.38 0.93 3.31
C LEU A 112 -14.65 -0.05 4.25
N TYR A 113 -15.16 -0.21 5.48
CA TYR A 113 -14.57 -1.13 6.44
C TYR A 113 -14.61 -2.59 5.96
N ILE A 114 -15.75 -3.04 5.43
CA ILE A 114 -15.90 -4.39 4.88
C ILE A 114 -15.02 -4.59 3.63
N LEU A 115 -14.91 -3.57 2.77
CA LEU A 115 -14.00 -3.59 1.63
C LEU A 115 -12.56 -3.80 2.10
N THR A 116 -12.13 -3.09 3.15
CA THR A 116 -10.78 -3.23 3.70
C THR A 116 -10.53 -4.58 4.36
N PHE A 117 -11.56 -5.26 4.86
CA PHE A 117 -11.43 -6.66 5.29
C PHE A 117 -11.08 -7.57 4.12
N GLY A 118 -11.68 -7.35 2.95
CA GLY A 118 -11.33 -8.04 1.71
C GLY A 118 -9.86 -7.85 1.35
N LEU A 119 -9.37 -6.61 1.42
CA LEU A 119 -7.95 -6.29 1.21
C LEU A 119 -7.05 -7.00 2.24
N ALA A 120 -7.38 -6.96 3.52
CA ALA A 120 -6.58 -7.63 4.56
C ALA A 120 -6.46 -9.14 4.30
N PHE A 121 -7.55 -9.80 3.89
CA PHE A 121 -7.55 -11.21 3.50
C PHE A 121 -6.67 -11.46 2.28
N LEU A 122 -6.79 -10.63 1.25
CA LEU A 122 -6.00 -10.76 0.03
C LEU A 122 -4.49 -10.63 0.30
N GLU A 123 -4.03 -9.65 1.09
CA GLU A 123 -2.59 -9.52 1.41
C GLU A 123 -2.07 -10.66 2.27
N THR A 124 -2.87 -11.07 3.27
CA THR A 124 -2.49 -12.13 4.20
C THR A 124 -2.41 -13.48 3.47
N THR A 125 -3.05 -13.60 2.30
CA THR A 125 -3.10 -14.83 1.51
C THR A 125 -2.16 -14.81 0.30
N ALA A 126 -2.22 -13.78 -0.53
CA ALA A 126 -1.56 -13.74 -1.83
C ALA A 126 -0.03 -13.69 -1.72
N ASN A 127 0.52 -12.85 -0.82
CA ASN A 127 1.97 -12.74 -0.64
C ASN A 127 2.62 -14.07 -0.20
N PRO A 128 2.19 -14.72 0.90
CA PRO A 128 2.75 -16.01 1.29
C PRO A 128 2.47 -17.11 0.26
N TYR A 129 1.34 -17.06 -0.46
CA TYR A 129 1.07 -18.03 -1.51
C TYR A 129 2.09 -17.93 -2.65
N ILE A 130 2.38 -16.72 -3.16
CA ILE A 130 3.45 -16.51 -4.17
C ILE A 130 4.83 -16.97 -3.66
N LEU A 131 5.15 -16.68 -2.39
CA LEU A 131 6.40 -17.13 -1.78
C LEU A 131 6.51 -18.66 -1.76
N SER A 132 5.41 -19.36 -1.48
CA SER A 132 5.37 -20.83 -1.49
C SER A 132 5.37 -21.48 -2.87
N MET A 133 5.16 -20.72 -3.95
CA MET A 133 5.07 -21.26 -5.32
C MET A 133 6.43 -21.71 -5.89
N GLY A 134 6.90 -22.90 -5.54
CA GLY A 134 8.13 -23.48 -6.07
C GLY A 134 9.31 -23.33 -5.12
N ALA A 135 10.52 -23.13 -5.65
CA ALA A 135 11.73 -23.20 -4.83
C ALA A 135 11.89 -22.00 -3.89
N GLU A 136 12.34 -22.24 -2.66
CA GLU A 136 12.56 -21.21 -1.64
C GLU A 136 13.62 -20.18 -2.08
N ALA A 137 14.67 -20.61 -2.78
CA ALA A 137 15.74 -19.75 -3.26
C ALA A 137 15.27 -18.61 -4.19
N THR A 138 14.18 -18.80 -4.92
CA THR A 138 13.60 -17.79 -5.82
C THR A 138 12.32 -17.14 -5.27
N ALA A 139 11.95 -17.43 -4.01
CA ALA A 139 10.69 -16.95 -3.41
C ALA A 139 10.60 -15.43 -3.38
N THR A 140 11.61 -14.74 -2.82
CA THR A 140 11.61 -13.28 -2.76
C THR A 140 11.59 -12.63 -4.15
N GLN A 141 12.26 -13.25 -5.13
CA GLN A 141 12.26 -12.79 -6.51
C GLN A 141 10.88 -12.96 -7.17
N ARG A 142 10.20 -14.10 -6.96
CA ARG A 142 8.82 -14.31 -7.41
C ARG A 142 7.87 -13.27 -6.85
N LEU A 143 7.98 -12.99 -5.55
CA LEU A 143 7.13 -12.00 -4.89
C LEU A 143 7.35 -10.61 -5.50
N ASN A 144 8.61 -10.21 -5.70
CA ASN A 144 8.94 -8.95 -6.38
C ASN A 144 8.39 -8.89 -7.80
N LEU A 145 8.48 -10.00 -8.57
CA LEU A 145 7.92 -10.08 -9.91
C LEU A 145 6.39 -9.91 -9.92
N ALA A 146 5.67 -10.61 -9.04
CA ALA A 146 4.22 -10.48 -8.93
C ALA A 146 3.83 -9.04 -8.52
N GLN A 147 4.55 -8.48 -7.56
CA GLN A 147 4.36 -7.13 -7.06
C GLN A 147 4.75 -6.05 -8.09
N ALA A 148 5.56 -6.33 -9.11
CA ALA A 148 5.86 -5.35 -10.17
C ALA A 148 4.61 -4.93 -10.96
N PHE A 149 3.56 -5.76 -10.97
CA PHE A 149 2.28 -5.44 -11.60
C PHE A 149 1.37 -4.54 -10.74
N ASN A 150 1.65 -4.43 -9.43
CA ASN A 150 0.85 -3.62 -8.52
C ASN A 150 0.88 -2.12 -8.89
N PRO A 151 2.04 -1.47 -9.11
CA PRO A 151 2.06 -0.07 -9.53
C PRO A 151 1.46 0.17 -10.92
N MET A 152 1.44 -0.84 -11.80
CA MET A 152 0.73 -0.73 -13.08
C MET A 152 -0.77 -0.60 -12.85
N GLY A 153 -1.30 -1.40 -11.93
CA GLY A 153 -2.68 -1.27 -11.45
C GLY A 153 -2.94 0.10 -10.84
N ALA A 154 -2.06 0.56 -9.93
CA ALA A 154 -2.13 1.87 -9.28
C ALA A 154 -2.23 3.02 -10.29
N LEU A 155 -1.33 3.05 -11.28
CA LEU A 155 -1.33 4.07 -12.33
C LEU A 155 -2.62 4.05 -13.15
N ALA A 156 -3.12 2.86 -13.50
CA ALA A 156 -4.38 2.73 -14.21
C ALA A 156 -5.57 3.18 -13.34
N GLY A 157 -5.56 2.86 -12.05
CA GLY A 157 -6.58 3.29 -11.08
C GLY A 157 -6.62 4.81 -10.93
N LEU A 158 -5.46 5.44 -10.76
CA LEU A 158 -5.32 6.89 -10.67
C LEU A 158 -5.75 7.59 -11.96
N PHE A 159 -5.38 7.04 -13.13
CA PHE A 159 -5.84 7.56 -14.41
C PHE A 159 -7.38 7.50 -14.52
N VAL A 160 -7.98 6.36 -14.19
CA VAL A 160 -9.44 6.20 -14.24
C VAL A 160 -10.14 7.14 -13.25
N ALA A 161 -9.62 7.24 -12.03
CA ALA A 161 -10.13 8.14 -11.01
C ALA A 161 -10.11 9.59 -11.48
N LYS A 162 -8.97 10.05 -12.01
CA LYS A 162 -8.84 11.43 -12.51
C LYS A 162 -9.78 11.69 -13.68
N GLN A 163 -9.73 10.84 -14.71
CA GLN A 163 -10.40 11.11 -15.99
C GLN A 163 -11.92 10.93 -15.93
N PHE A 164 -12.40 9.91 -15.22
CA PHE A 164 -13.81 9.51 -15.26
C PHE A 164 -14.58 9.82 -13.97
N ILE A 165 -13.90 10.08 -12.85
CA ILE A 165 -14.54 10.37 -11.57
C ILE A 165 -14.35 11.84 -11.24
N LEU A 166 -13.12 12.27 -10.96
CA LEU A 166 -12.84 13.61 -10.45
C LEU A 166 -13.29 14.73 -11.41
N ASN A 167 -13.09 14.55 -12.71
CA ASN A 167 -13.55 15.51 -13.73
C ASN A 167 -15.07 15.53 -13.91
N ALA A 168 -15.78 14.49 -13.46
CA ALA A 168 -17.24 14.39 -13.57
C ALA A 168 -17.96 14.89 -12.30
N LEU A 169 -17.23 15.19 -11.22
CA LEU A 169 -17.80 15.70 -9.97
C LEU A 169 -18.09 17.20 -10.09
N GLN A 170 -19.35 17.56 -9.89
CA GLN A 170 -19.79 18.95 -9.87
C GLN A 170 -19.37 19.68 -8.58
N SER A 171 -19.11 18.94 -7.49
CA SER A 171 -18.52 19.53 -6.26
C SER A 171 -17.08 20.02 -6.44
N ASN A 172 -16.42 19.64 -7.54
CA ASN A 172 -15.08 20.12 -7.89
C ASN A 172 -15.08 21.39 -8.73
N ASN A 173 -16.25 21.90 -9.12
CA ASN A 173 -16.33 23.12 -9.90
C ASN A 173 -15.77 24.30 -9.08
N LEU A 174 -14.83 25.01 -9.68
CA LEU A 174 -14.18 26.20 -9.13
C LEU A 174 -14.86 27.45 -9.70
N ASP A 175 -14.95 28.51 -8.90
CA ASP A 175 -15.34 29.84 -9.34
C ASP A 175 -14.21 30.49 -10.16
N GLU A 176 -14.47 31.69 -10.70
CA GLU A 176 -13.47 32.46 -11.47
C GLU A 176 -12.19 32.79 -10.67
N ASN A 177 -12.22 32.66 -9.34
CA ASN A 177 -11.10 32.89 -8.42
C ASN A 177 -10.42 31.59 -7.97
N GLY A 178 -10.79 30.43 -8.53
CA GLY A 178 -10.20 29.14 -8.19
C GLY A 178 -10.68 28.54 -6.86
N LYS A 179 -11.79 29.05 -6.29
CA LYS A 179 -12.39 28.55 -5.05
C LYS A 179 -13.57 27.63 -5.36
N LEU A 180 -13.73 26.56 -4.57
CA LEU A 180 -14.85 25.63 -4.76
C LEU A 180 -16.20 26.35 -4.67
N ILE A 181 -17.06 26.16 -5.69
CA ILE A 181 -18.41 26.73 -5.74
C ILE A 181 -19.32 26.01 -4.73
N TYR A 182 -19.10 24.69 -4.55
CA TYR A 182 -19.97 23.82 -3.76
C TYR A 182 -20.36 24.35 -2.37
N PRO A 183 -19.44 24.86 -1.52
CA PRO A 183 -19.77 25.36 -0.19
C PRO A 183 -20.66 26.62 -0.22
N THR A 184 -20.63 27.38 -1.31
CA THR A 184 -21.35 28.66 -1.49
C THR A 184 -22.72 28.49 -2.14
N LEU A 185 -23.07 27.28 -2.60
CA LEU A 185 -24.36 26.98 -3.20
C LEU A 185 -25.48 27.00 -2.16
N GLU A 186 -26.66 27.41 -2.61
CA GLU A 186 -27.91 27.29 -1.85
C GLU A 186 -28.26 25.80 -1.62
N GLU A 187 -28.95 25.50 -0.52
CA GLU A 187 -29.19 24.14 -0.03
C GLU A 187 -29.91 23.25 -1.06
N ALA A 188 -30.83 23.82 -1.86
CA ALA A 188 -31.49 23.12 -2.96
C ALA A 188 -30.52 22.73 -4.10
N SER A 189 -29.55 23.59 -4.42
CA SER A 189 -28.51 23.32 -5.42
C SER A 189 -27.47 22.35 -4.90
N LYS A 190 -27.13 22.42 -3.60
CA LYS A 190 -26.25 21.45 -2.92
C LYS A 190 -26.84 20.05 -2.95
N ALA A 191 -28.15 19.91 -2.73
CA ALA A 191 -28.82 18.60 -2.78
C ALA A 191 -28.72 17.96 -4.18
N LEU A 192 -28.94 18.74 -5.25
CA LEU A 192 -28.81 18.25 -6.63
C LEU A 192 -27.37 17.82 -6.96
N VAL A 193 -26.38 18.64 -6.60
CA VAL A 193 -24.96 18.33 -6.80
C VAL A 193 -24.55 17.11 -5.97
N ARG A 194 -25.02 17.02 -4.71
CA ARG A 194 -24.76 15.87 -3.84
C ARG A 194 -25.28 14.59 -4.47
N THR A 195 -26.54 14.56 -4.88
CA THR A 195 -27.13 13.38 -5.52
C THR A 195 -26.40 13.01 -6.83
N ASN A 196 -26.00 13.98 -7.65
CA ASN A 196 -25.24 13.74 -8.88
C ASN A 196 -23.86 13.13 -8.57
N ASP A 197 -23.08 13.78 -7.71
CA ASP A 197 -21.74 13.36 -7.35
C ASP A 197 -21.74 11.99 -6.66
N LEU A 198 -22.72 11.72 -5.80
CA LEU A 198 -22.89 10.40 -5.19
C LEU A 198 -23.11 9.32 -6.26
N MET A 199 -23.83 9.60 -7.35
CA MET A 199 -23.97 8.65 -8.47
C MET A 199 -22.67 8.47 -9.25
N VAL A 200 -21.94 9.56 -9.50
CA VAL A 200 -20.63 9.55 -10.18
C VAL A 200 -19.63 8.70 -9.40
N ILE A 201 -19.65 8.76 -8.07
CA ILE A 201 -18.74 7.94 -7.25
C ILE A 201 -19.26 6.51 -7.08
N ARG A 202 -20.58 6.31 -6.97
CA ARG A 202 -21.20 4.99 -6.83
C ARG A 202 -20.90 4.06 -8.01
N ASN A 203 -21.07 4.55 -9.24
CA ASN A 203 -21.04 3.69 -10.43
C ASN A 203 -19.67 2.97 -10.61
N PRO A 204 -18.51 3.65 -10.46
CA PRO A 204 -17.22 2.98 -10.49
C PRO A 204 -17.02 1.92 -9.40
N TYR A 205 -17.54 2.13 -8.17
CA TYR A 205 -17.48 1.09 -7.12
C TYR A 205 -18.30 -0.14 -7.48
N VAL A 206 -19.50 0.05 -8.02
CA VAL A 206 -20.34 -1.07 -8.48
C VAL A 206 -19.65 -1.83 -9.60
N MET A 207 -19.11 -1.12 -10.60
CA MET A 207 -18.33 -1.74 -11.69
C MET A 207 -17.12 -2.52 -11.16
N LEU A 208 -16.39 -1.93 -10.22
CA LEU A 208 -15.25 -2.58 -9.57
C LEU A 208 -15.68 -3.86 -8.84
N GLY A 209 -16.78 -3.81 -8.07
CA GLY A 209 -17.35 -4.98 -7.41
C GLY A 209 -17.70 -6.11 -8.40
N LEU A 210 -18.31 -5.77 -9.53
CA LEU A 210 -18.64 -6.74 -10.58
C LEU A 210 -17.40 -7.36 -11.24
N VAL A 211 -16.36 -6.56 -11.52
CA VAL A 211 -15.08 -7.06 -12.06
C VAL A 211 -14.41 -8.01 -11.06
N VAL A 212 -14.41 -7.65 -9.77
CA VAL A 212 -13.86 -8.49 -8.70
C VAL A 212 -14.62 -9.81 -8.58
N LEU A 213 -15.95 -9.81 -8.71
CA LEU A 213 -16.75 -11.05 -8.77
C LEU A 213 -16.42 -11.91 -9.99
N GLY A 214 -16.18 -11.29 -11.15
CA GLY A 214 -15.72 -12.00 -12.34
C GLY A 214 -14.38 -12.71 -12.10
N ILE A 215 -13.41 -12.03 -11.49
CA ILE A 215 -12.11 -12.61 -11.13
C ILE A 215 -12.25 -13.69 -10.06
N MET A 216 -13.13 -13.49 -9.08
CA MET A 216 -13.47 -14.50 -8.07
C MET A 216 -13.99 -15.79 -8.72
N LEU A 217 -14.89 -15.68 -9.71
CA LEU A 217 -15.39 -16.82 -10.48
C LEU A 217 -14.26 -17.53 -11.23
N LEU A 218 -13.38 -16.79 -11.92
CA LEU A 218 -12.22 -17.36 -12.61
C LEU A 218 -11.32 -18.16 -11.66
N ILE A 219 -10.99 -17.59 -10.49
CA ILE A 219 -10.18 -18.27 -9.47
C ILE A 219 -10.90 -19.48 -8.87
N ALA A 220 -12.22 -19.41 -8.71
CA ALA A 220 -13.02 -20.52 -8.22
C ALA A 220 -12.93 -21.72 -9.17
N LEU A 221 -12.93 -21.48 -10.50
CA LEU A 221 -12.86 -22.52 -11.52
C LEU A 221 -11.46 -23.12 -11.69
N VAL A 222 -10.38 -22.36 -11.43
CA VAL A 222 -9.01 -22.85 -11.60
C VAL A 222 -8.53 -23.67 -10.40
N ARG A 223 -7.91 -24.83 -10.66
CA ARG A 223 -7.28 -25.64 -9.62
C ARG A 223 -5.95 -25.02 -9.20
N MET A 224 -5.82 -24.70 -7.91
CA MET A 224 -4.61 -24.16 -7.31
C MET A 224 -3.94 -25.27 -6.49
N PRO A 225 -2.72 -25.72 -6.88
CA PRO A 225 -1.97 -26.69 -6.11
C PRO A 225 -1.60 -26.09 -4.75
N GLU A 226 -1.85 -26.84 -3.68
CA GLU A 226 -1.49 -26.45 -2.33
C GLU A 226 -0.87 -27.64 -1.59
N SER A 227 0.15 -27.37 -0.77
CA SER A 227 0.54 -28.28 0.29
C SER A 227 -0.52 -28.16 1.39
N LYS A 228 -1.35 -29.19 1.55
CA LYS A 228 -2.22 -29.30 2.72
C LYS A 228 -1.33 -29.56 3.94
N ASP A 229 -0.98 -28.52 4.68
CA ASP A 229 -0.51 -28.68 6.05
C ASP A 229 -1.72 -28.97 6.94
N SER A 230 -2.05 -30.26 7.04
CA SER A 230 -3.14 -30.79 7.87
C SER A 230 -2.72 -30.99 9.33
N GLY A 231 -1.93 -30.07 9.89
CA GLY A 231 -1.51 -30.08 11.28
C GLY A 231 -2.54 -29.41 12.21
N LYS A 232 -2.61 -29.83 13.48
CA LYS A 232 -3.40 -29.12 14.51
C LYS A 232 -2.94 -27.66 14.62
N ILE A 233 -3.89 -26.72 14.72
CA ILE A 233 -3.59 -25.29 14.90
C ILE A 233 -3.01 -25.06 16.30
N ASN A 234 -1.69 -25.11 16.43
CA ASN A 234 -0.98 -24.82 17.67
C ASN A 234 -0.61 -23.33 17.73
N PHE A 235 -1.60 -22.47 17.98
CA PHE A 235 -1.41 -21.00 17.94
C PHE A 235 -0.30 -20.52 18.88
N TRP A 236 -0.35 -20.87 20.17
CA TRP A 236 0.64 -20.38 21.14
C TRP A 236 2.06 -20.83 20.78
N PRO A 237 2.33 -22.13 20.53
CA PRO A 237 3.66 -22.56 20.08
C PRO A 237 4.14 -21.86 18.79
N SER A 238 3.23 -21.65 17.82
CA SER A 238 3.54 -20.88 16.60
C SER A 238 3.95 -19.44 16.93
N MET A 239 3.22 -18.75 17.82
CA MET A 239 3.56 -17.38 18.23
C MET A 239 4.93 -17.32 18.91
N GLN A 240 5.20 -18.25 19.82
CA GLN A 240 6.46 -18.27 20.55
C GLN A 240 7.66 -18.50 19.62
N ARG A 241 7.53 -19.38 18.62
CA ARG A 241 8.55 -19.57 17.57
C ARG A 241 8.72 -18.33 16.69
N LEU A 242 7.63 -17.70 16.28
CA LEU A 242 7.67 -16.47 15.49
C LEU A 242 8.40 -15.34 16.22
N PHE A 243 8.00 -15.01 17.45
CA PHE A 243 8.63 -13.95 18.23
C PHE A 243 10.06 -14.29 18.67
N SER A 244 10.46 -15.56 18.67
CA SER A 244 11.86 -15.97 18.85
C SER A 244 12.70 -15.78 17.59
N ASN A 245 12.08 -15.75 16.40
CA ASN A 245 12.78 -15.53 15.15
C ASN A 245 13.10 -14.03 14.96
N LYS A 246 14.38 -13.69 15.11
CA LYS A 246 14.86 -12.31 15.00
C LYS A 246 14.72 -11.71 13.59
N ASN A 247 14.63 -12.51 12.54
CA ASN A 247 14.39 -12.01 11.18
C ASN A 247 12.92 -11.65 11.00
N PHE A 248 12.02 -12.46 11.56
CA PHE A 248 10.59 -12.16 11.57
C PHE A 248 10.28 -10.89 12.37
N VAL A 249 10.72 -10.80 13.64
CA VAL A 249 10.44 -9.63 14.48
C VAL A 249 11.06 -8.36 13.89
N GLY A 250 12.32 -8.42 13.47
CA GLY A 250 12.99 -7.29 12.81
C GLY A 250 12.30 -6.91 11.50
N GLY A 251 11.82 -7.90 10.74
CA GLY A 251 11.11 -7.71 9.49
C GLY A 251 9.75 -7.04 9.67
N THR A 252 8.97 -7.44 10.69
CA THR A 252 7.69 -6.80 11.03
C THR A 252 7.86 -5.34 11.43
N ILE A 253 8.90 -5.03 12.22
CA ILE A 253 9.23 -3.64 12.58
C ILE A 253 9.67 -2.87 11.33
N ALA A 254 10.60 -3.41 10.54
CA ALA A 254 11.05 -2.77 9.31
C ALA A 254 9.91 -2.53 8.32
N GLN A 255 8.95 -3.46 8.22
CA GLN A 255 7.77 -3.35 7.38
C GLN A 255 6.88 -2.18 7.83
N MET A 256 6.67 -2.03 9.15
CA MET A 256 5.87 -0.93 9.71
C MET A 256 6.48 0.44 9.39
N PHE A 257 7.78 0.59 9.61
CA PHE A 257 8.50 1.83 9.30
C PHE A 257 8.56 2.08 7.79
N TYR A 258 8.78 1.05 6.98
CA TYR A 258 8.76 1.18 5.51
C TYR A 258 7.41 1.68 4.99
N VAL A 259 6.30 1.06 5.42
CA VAL A 259 4.95 1.48 4.97
C VAL A 259 4.67 2.92 5.42
N GLY A 260 5.06 3.26 6.65
CA GLY A 260 5.00 4.62 7.15
C GLY A 260 5.79 5.60 6.27
N ALA A 261 7.03 5.28 5.93
CA ALA A 261 7.88 6.10 5.05
C ALA A 261 7.26 6.29 3.66
N GLN A 262 6.73 5.22 3.08
CA GLN A 262 6.13 5.23 1.76
C GLN A 262 4.95 6.19 1.69
N ILE A 263 4.03 6.08 2.64
CA ILE A 263 2.83 6.92 2.65
C ILE A 263 3.20 8.36 2.98
N MET A 264 4.13 8.59 3.91
CA MET A 264 4.68 9.91 4.20
C MET A 264 5.26 10.60 2.94
N VAL A 265 6.13 9.91 2.21
CA VAL A 265 6.79 10.43 1.01
C VAL A 265 5.79 10.78 -0.09
N TRP A 266 4.80 9.92 -0.34
CA TRP A 266 3.79 10.17 -1.38
C TRP A 266 2.71 11.16 -0.97
N THR A 267 2.38 11.24 0.32
CA THR A 267 1.37 12.17 0.83
C THR A 267 1.90 13.60 0.80
N TYR A 268 3.13 13.81 1.29
CA TYR A 268 3.67 15.16 1.48
C TYR A 268 4.50 15.69 0.32
N ILE A 269 4.53 14.98 -0.81
CA ILE A 269 5.11 15.51 -2.06
C ILE A 269 4.38 16.77 -2.55
N TYR A 270 3.06 16.83 -2.33
CA TYR A 270 2.22 17.95 -2.75
C TYR A 270 2.51 19.20 -1.92
N GLN A 271 2.52 19.08 -0.59
CA GLN A 271 2.86 20.18 0.31
C GLN A 271 4.31 20.64 0.12
N TYR A 272 5.23 19.73 -0.20
CA TYR A 272 6.60 20.09 -0.55
C TYR A 272 6.66 20.97 -1.81
N ALA A 273 5.89 20.62 -2.85
CA ALA A 273 5.81 21.40 -4.09
C ALA A 273 5.11 22.74 -3.87
N GLU A 274 4.01 22.75 -3.11
CA GLU A 274 3.24 23.96 -2.76
C GLU A 274 4.09 24.97 -1.98
N ALA A 275 4.89 24.50 -1.02
CA ALA A 275 5.86 25.32 -0.28
C ALA A 275 6.92 25.99 -1.17
N MET A 276 7.08 25.53 -2.41
CA MET A 276 7.97 26.13 -3.41
C MET A 276 7.26 27.06 -4.39
N GLY A 277 5.94 27.26 -4.23
CA GLY A 277 5.10 28.03 -5.15
C GLY A 277 4.69 27.28 -6.41
N ILE A 278 4.83 25.94 -6.44
CA ILE A 278 4.32 25.12 -7.54
C ILE A 278 2.83 24.91 -7.33
N GLU A 279 2.03 25.23 -8.34
CA GLU A 279 0.57 25.05 -8.26
C GLU A 279 0.20 23.57 -8.06
N ASN A 280 -0.91 23.34 -7.35
CA ASN A 280 -1.42 22.00 -7.07
C ASN A 280 -1.62 21.14 -8.32
N ALA A 281 -1.97 21.75 -9.46
CA ALA A 281 -2.14 21.05 -10.74
C ALA A 281 -0.82 20.45 -11.25
N ASP A 282 0.30 21.15 -11.07
CA ASP A 282 1.62 20.71 -11.49
C ASP A 282 2.27 19.76 -10.46
N ALA A 283 1.96 19.92 -9.18
CA ALA A 283 2.40 19.02 -8.11
C ALA A 283 2.00 17.55 -8.38
N VAL A 284 0.84 17.33 -9.02
CA VAL A 284 0.37 16.00 -9.44
C VAL A 284 1.32 15.30 -10.41
N ASN A 285 2.02 16.05 -11.28
CA ASN A 285 2.97 15.46 -12.22
C ASN A 285 4.16 14.81 -11.48
N TYR A 286 4.57 15.37 -10.35
CA TYR A 286 5.61 14.79 -9.51
C TYR A 286 5.14 13.50 -8.81
N GLY A 287 3.87 13.43 -8.40
CA GLY A 287 3.25 12.20 -7.91
C GLY A 287 3.23 11.08 -8.97
N TYR A 288 2.87 11.41 -10.21
CA TYR A 288 2.97 10.45 -11.33
C TYR A 288 4.42 10.03 -11.60
N ALA A 289 5.36 10.98 -11.63
CA ALA A 289 6.78 10.69 -11.82
C ALA A 289 7.30 9.73 -10.73
N ALA A 290 6.91 9.95 -9.47
CA ALA A 290 7.23 9.08 -8.34
C ALA A 290 6.71 7.65 -8.54
N LEU A 291 5.45 7.47 -8.95
CA LEU A 291 4.88 6.15 -9.22
C LEU A 291 5.53 5.45 -10.43
N ILE A 292 5.87 6.20 -11.49
CA ILE A 292 6.57 5.68 -12.66
C ILE A 292 7.99 5.23 -12.28
N LEU A 293 8.74 6.03 -11.51
CA LEU A 293 10.05 5.64 -11.00
C LEU A 293 9.97 4.42 -10.07
N PHE A 294 8.93 4.34 -9.23
CA PHE A 294 8.67 3.17 -8.39
C PHE A 294 8.45 1.91 -9.24
N LEU A 295 7.66 2.01 -10.31
CA LEU A 295 7.41 0.92 -11.26
C LEU A 295 8.70 0.49 -11.99
N ILE A 296 9.44 1.44 -12.56
CA ILE A 296 10.72 1.17 -13.24
C ILE A 296 11.70 0.50 -12.27
N GLY A 297 11.80 1.04 -11.05
CA GLY A 297 12.59 0.47 -9.97
C GLY A 297 12.20 -0.98 -9.67
N ARG A 298 10.90 -1.32 -9.62
CA ARG A 298 10.45 -2.70 -9.37
C ARG A 298 10.94 -3.67 -10.43
N TRP A 299 10.86 -3.31 -11.70
CA TRP A 299 11.36 -4.17 -12.79
C TRP A 299 12.87 -4.34 -12.74
N ILE A 300 13.63 -3.25 -12.54
CA ILE A 300 15.08 -3.29 -12.42
C ILE A 300 15.50 -4.15 -11.21
N CYS A 301 14.90 -3.92 -10.05
CA CYS A 301 15.21 -4.66 -8.83
C CYS A 301 14.86 -6.15 -8.94
N THR A 302 13.71 -6.48 -9.55
CA THR A 302 13.32 -7.88 -9.81
C THR A 302 14.34 -8.60 -10.68
N PHE A 303 14.91 -7.91 -11.67
CA PHE A 303 16.00 -8.43 -12.48
C PHE A 303 17.30 -8.55 -11.66
N LEU A 304 17.66 -7.55 -10.86
CA LEU A 304 18.86 -7.56 -10.01
C LEU A 304 18.83 -8.66 -8.95
N LEU A 305 17.66 -9.04 -8.44
CA LEU A 305 17.49 -10.17 -7.50
C LEU A 305 17.93 -11.52 -8.07
N ARG A 306 18.15 -11.62 -9.39
CA ARG A 306 18.76 -12.80 -10.02
C ARG A 306 20.25 -12.94 -9.68
N TYR A 307 20.93 -11.81 -9.47
CA TYR A 307 22.39 -11.74 -9.32
C TYR A 307 22.83 -11.32 -7.91
N ILE A 308 22.00 -10.55 -7.23
CA ILE A 308 22.27 -9.97 -5.91
C ILE A 308 21.26 -10.54 -4.91
N SER A 309 21.74 -10.90 -3.72
CA SER A 309 20.84 -11.39 -2.66
C SER A 309 19.85 -10.31 -2.21
N ALA A 310 18.63 -10.74 -1.88
CA ALA A 310 17.55 -9.90 -1.36
C ALA A 310 18.02 -8.94 -0.25
N THR A 311 18.79 -9.46 0.71
CA THR A 311 19.31 -8.68 1.84
C THR A 311 20.29 -7.60 1.42
N ASN A 312 21.22 -7.90 0.49
CA ASN A 312 22.22 -6.91 0.03
C ASN A 312 21.56 -5.81 -0.79
N LEU A 313 20.58 -6.18 -1.63
CA LEU A 313 19.83 -5.22 -2.44
C LEU A 313 18.98 -4.32 -1.54
N LEU A 314 18.30 -4.88 -0.54
CA LEU A 314 17.55 -4.11 0.46
C LEU A 314 18.44 -3.11 1.21
N LEU A 315 19.64 -3.53 1.65
CA LEU A 315 20.57 -2.64 2.33
C LEU A 315 21.02 -1.49 1.42
N SER A 316 21.40 -1.81 0.17
CA SER A 316 21.86 -0.80 -0.80
C SER A 316 20.78 0.23 -1.12
N PHE A 317 19.54 -0.24 -1.30
CA PHE A 317 18.40 0.65 -1.56
C PHE A 317 17.94 1.42 -0.32
N SER A 318 18.17 0.89 0.89
CA SER A 318 17.95 1.66 2.13
C SER A 318 18.95 2.81 2.23
N VAL A 319 20.22 2.58 1.91
CA VAL A 319 21.23 3.64 1.85
C VAL A 319 20.88 4.68 0.77
N LEU A 320 20.43 4.22 -0.41
CA LEU A 320 19.97 5.11 -1.47
C LEU A 320 18.75 5.95 -1.04
N ALA A 321 17.79 5.35 -0.34
CA ALA A 321 16.64 6.07 0.20
C ALA A 321 17.07 7.11 1.24
N ILE A 322 17.98 6.76 2.15
CA ILE A 322 18.56 7.69 3.14
C ILE A 322 19.23 8.87 2.42
N PHE A 323 19.99 8.60 1.36
CA PHE A 323 20.65 9.64 0.56
C PHE A 323 19.64 10.59 -0.11
N PHE A 324 18.63 10.05 -0.81
CA PHE A 324 17.60 10.87 -1.44
C PHE A 324 16.74 11.64 -0.44
N THR A 325 16.42 11.04 0.71
CA THR A 325 15.71 11.74 1.79
C THR A 325 16.57 12.87 2.37
N GLY A 326 17.87 12.64 2.56
CA GLY A 326 18.81 13.70 2.94
C GLY A 326 18.84 14.84 1.93
N GLY A 327 18.84 14.52 0.63
CA GLY A 327 18.71 15.53 -0.43
C GLY A 327 17.40 16.32 -0.35
N ALA A 328 16.26 15.67 -0.09
CA ALA A 328 14.98 16.34 0.07
C ALA A 328 14.93 17.29 1.28
N ILE A 329 15.66 16.96 2.36
CA ILE A 329 15.75 17.80 3.57
C ILE A 329 16.66 19.00 3.32
N PHE A 330 17.88 18.77 2.80
CA PHE A 330 18.95 19.78 2.83
C PHE A 330 19.18 20.53 1.51
N ILE A 331 18.72 20.00 0.37
CA ILE A 331 18.90 20.67 -0.94
C ILE A 331 17.71 21.60 -1.20
N PRO A 332 17.93 22.90 -1.40
CA PRO A 332 16.85 23.83 -1.71
C PRO A 332 16.41 23.74 -3.18
N GLY A 333 15.16 24.14 -3.43
CA GLY A 333 14.61 24.27 -4.78
C GLY A 333 14.24 22.93 -5.42
N GLU A 334 14.13 22.92 -6.75
CA GLU A 334 13.64 21.77 -7.53
C GLU A 334 14.52 20.53 -7.39
N LEU A 335 15.82 20.71 -7.15
CA LEU A 335 16.73 19.58 -6.90
C LEU A 335 16.33 18.79 -5.64
N GLY A 336 15.83 19.46 -4.60
CA GLY A 336 15.28 18.80 -3.40
C GLY A 336 14.01 18.02 -3.72
N LEU A 337 13.12 18.59 -4.53
CA LEU A 337 11.91 17.92 -5.00
C LEU A 337 12.20 16.71 -5.91
N TYR A 338 13.17 16.81 -6.82
CA TYR A 338 13.63 15.67 -7.62
C TYR A 338 14.26 14.59 -6.73
N SER A 339 14.99 14.98 -5.69
CA SER A 339 15.50 14.04 -4.69
C SER A 339 14.36 13.31 -3.98
N LEU A 340 13.31 14.03 -3.57
CA LEU A 340 12.09 13.48 -2.97
C LEU A 340 11.40 12.48 -3.92
N VAL A 341 11.22 12.84 -5.19
CA VAL A 341 10.68 11.93 -6.21
C VAL A 341 11.57 10.69 -6.38
N GLY A 342 12.90 10.87 -6.34
CA GLY A 342 13.90 9.81 -6.42
C GLY A 342 13.82 8.78 -5.29
N ILE A 343 13.31 9.15 -4.11
CA ILE A 343 13.05 8.19 -3.02
C ILE A 343 12.14 7.05 -3.51
N SER A 344 11.20 7.32 -4.41
CA SER A 344 10.29 6.30 -4.94
C SER A 344 11.02 5.19 -5.71
N PHE A 345 12.09 5.52 -6.42
CA PHE A 345 12.94 4.47 -7.01
C PHE A 345 13.57 3.58 -5.92
N ALA A 346 14.06 4.19 -4.84
CA ALA A 346 14.69 3.48 -3.74
C ALA A 346 13.70 2.60 -2.92
N MET A 347 12.43 3.01 -2.83
CA MET A 347 11.39 2.24 -2.14
C MET A 347 10.92 0.99 -2.91
N SER A 348 11.14 0.95 -4.23
CA SER A 348 10.53 -0.01 -5.16
C SER A 348 10.47 -1.46 -4.69
N LEU A 349 11.61 -2.01 -4.25
CA LEU A 349 11.71 -3.42 -3.82
C LEU A 349 11.46 -3.66 -2.32
N MET A 350 11.40 -2.63 -1.50
CA MET A 350 11.56 -2.78 -0.05
C MET A 350 10.44 -3.63 0.56
N PHE A 351 9.16 -3.34 0.24
CA PHE A 351 8.00 -4.11 0.73
C PHE A 351 8.13 -5.62 0.47
N PRO A 352 8.19 -6.10 -0.79
CA PRO A 352 8.24 -7.54 -1.06
C PRO A 352 9.53 -8.19 -0.55
N THR A 353 10.62 -7.43 -0.46
CA THR A 353 11.91 -7.95 -0.02
C THR A 353 11.98 -8.12 1.49
N ILE A 354 11.49 -7.13 2.26
CA ILE A 354 11.32 -7.25 3.71
C ILE A 354 10.38 -8.42 4.01
N TYR A 355 9.25 -8.50 3.31
CA TYR A 355 8.28 -9.58 3.47
C TYR A 355 8.90 -10.96 3.21
N GLY A 356 9.63 -11.11 2.10
CA GLY A 356 10.32 -12.35 1.76
C GLY A 356 11.38 -12.76 2.77
N ILE A 357 12.18 -11.81 3.27
CA ILE A 357 13.21 -12.07 4.30
C ILE A 357 12.56 -12.43 5.65
N ALA A 358 11.48 -11.75 6.02
CA ALA A 358 10.78 -11.96 7.29
C ALA A 358 10.12 -13.35 7.38
N LEU A 359 9.67 -13.89 6.24
CA LEU A 359 9.03 -15.20 6.17
C LEU A 359 9.95 -16.36 5.74
N GLU A 360 11.22 -16.09 5.45
CA GLU A 360 12.21 -17.10 5.05
C GLU A 360 12.36 -18.17 6.14
N GLY A 361 12.25 -19.45 5.76
CA GLY A 361 12.39 -20.59 6.68
C GLY A 361 11.30 -20.76 7.75
N LEU A 362 10.17 -20.06 7.67
CA LEU A 362 9.10 -20.16 8.69
C LEU A 362 8.17 -21.38 8.53
N GLY A 363 8.18 -22.04 7.37
CA GLY A 363 7.31 -23.20 7.09
C GLY A 363 5.84 -22.93 7.42
N GLU A 364 5.23 -23.78 8.25
CA GLU A 364 3.81 -23.68 8.64
C GLU A 364 3.44 -22.37 9.38
N ASP A 365 4.42 -21.70 9.99
CA ASP A 365 4.20 -20.46 10.74
C ASP A 365 4.12 -19.23 9.81
N ALA A 366 4.48 -19.37 8.53
CA ALA A 366 4.45 -18.29 7.55
C ALA A 366 3.05 -17.67 7.39
N LYS A 367 1.97 -18.44 7.54
CA LYS A 367 0.58 -17.93 7.48
C LYS A 367 0.28 -16.93 8.59
N PHE A 368 0.73 -17.22 9.81
CA PHE A 368 0.59 -16.27 10.92
C PHE A 368 1.59 -15.13 10.83
N GLY A 369 2.82 -15.41 10.39
CA GLY A 369 3.82 -14.36 10.16
C GLY A 369 3.36 -13.33 9.13
N ALA A 370 2.75 -13.80 8.03
CA ALA A 370 2.12 -12.96 7.02
C ALA A 370 1.11 -11.98 7.60
N ALA A 371 0.26 -12.43 8.54
CA ALA A 371 -0.71 -11.58 9.19
C ALA A 371 -0.08 -10.42 9.98
N PHE A 372 0.98 -10.67 10.75
CA PHE A 372 1.68 -9.58 11.45
C PHE A 372 2.33 -8.58 10.49
N LEU A 373 2.85 -9.06 9.35
CA LEU A 373 3.37 -8.17 8.31
C LEU A 373 2.26 -7.33 7.66
N VAL A 374 1.04 -7.87 7.53
CA VAL A 374 -0.13 -7.10 7.09
C VAL A 374 -0.59 -6.11 8.17
N MET A 375 -0.58 -6.51 9.44
CA MET A 375 -0.89 -5.59 10.56
C MET A 375 0.09 -4.42 10.63
N ALA A 376 1.36 -4.64 10.26
CA ALA A 376 2.38 -3.60 10.20
C ALA A 376 2.03 -2.46 9.21
N ILE A 377 1.10 -2.68 8.26
CA ILE A 377 0.59 -1.63 7.35
C ILE A 377 -0.03 -0.46 8.13
N VAL A 378 -0.49 -0.68 9.37
CA VAL A 378 -0.98 0.39 10.27
C VAL A 378 0.05 1.51 10.49
N GLY A 379 1.34 1.25 10.30
CA GLY A 379 2.38 2.29 10.29
C GLY A 379 2.10 3.42 9.30
N GLY A 380 1.36 3.11 8.23
CA GLY A 380 0.84 4.04 7.22
C GLY A 380 -0.22 5.03 7.71
N ALA A 381 -0.87 4.78 8.85
CA ALA A 381 -1.77 5.74 9.47
C ALA A 381 -1.03 6.63 10.48
N ILE A 382 -0.14 6.00 11.25
CA ILE A 382 0.53 6.63 12.39
C ILE A 382 1.59 7.62 11.91
N MET A 383 2.47 7.19 10.99
CA MET A 383 3.62 8.00 10.58
C MET A 383 3.24 9.27 9.81
N PRO A 384 2.30 9.25 8.84
CA PRO A 384 1.86 10.47 8.19
C PRO A 384 1.19 11.46 9.15
N THR A 385 0.43 10.97 10.13
CA THR A 385 -0.14 11.85 11.18
C THR A 385 0.96 12.56 11.96
N LEU A 386 2.04 11.85 12.32
CA LEU A 386 3.20 12.46 12.97
C LEU A 386 3.90 13.48 12.07
N GLN A 387 4.05 13.18 10.77
CA GLN A 387 4.63 14.14 9.84
C GLN A 387 3.75 15.39 9.68
N GLY A 388 2.43 15.22 9.58
CA GLY A 388 1.47 16.33 9.54
C GLY A 388 1.60 17.27 10.74
N ILE A 389 1.72 16.71 11.95
CA ILE A 389 1.95 17.51 13.17
C ILE A 389 3.22 18.35 13.06
N VAL A 390 4.29 17.84 12.42
CA VAL A 390 5.53 18.58 12.19
C VAL A 390 5.35 19.68 11.14
N LEU A 391 4.59 19.44 10.07
CA LEU A 391 4.25 20.47 9.08
C LEU A 391 3.44 21.61 9.71
N ASP A 392 2.53 21.29 10.63
CA ASP A 392 1.64 22.26 11.26
C ASP A 392 2.33 23.14 12.32
N TRP A 393 3.62 22.92 12.62
CA TRP A 393 4.37 23.75 13.58
C TRP A 393 4.55 25.19 13.13
N GLY A 394 4.69 25.42 11.81
CA GLY A 394 4.88 26.75 11.23
C GLY A 394 3.58 27.49 10.94
N GLY A 395 2.52 26.75 10.58
CA GLY A 395 1.25 27.31 10.11
C GLY A 395 0.86 26.71 8.77
N SER A 396 0.01 27.41 8.03
CA SER A 396 -0.50 26.96 6.72
C SER A 396 0.47 27.21 5.56
N GLY A 397 1.57 27.95 5.79
CA GLY A 397 2.53 28.33 4.74
C GLY A 397 3.62 27.28 4.49
N TYR A 398 3.75 26.28 5.37
CA TYR A 398 4.73 25.19 5.29
C TYR A 398 6.22 25.62 5.19
N THR A 399 6.47 26.93 5.31
CA THR A 399 7.79 27.59 5.28
C THR A 399 7.92 28.68 6.33
N ASP A 400 7.03 28.68 7.32
CA ASP A 400 6.86 29.74 8.32
C ASP A 400 7.95 29.68 9.41
N ILE A 401 8.56 28.51 9.64
CA ILE A 401 9.63 28.33 10.63
C ILE A 401 10.86 27.63 10.04
N GLN A 402 12.02 27.88 10.65
CA GLN A 402 13.25 27.18 10.29
C GLN A 402 13.72 26.27 11.42
N ILE A 403 13.90 24.99 11.10
CA ILE A 403 14.39 23.97 12.03
C ILE A 403 15.69 23.43 11.45
N LEU A 404 16.80 23.57 12.18
CA LEU A 404 18.14 23.22 11.69
C LEU A 404 18.51 23.91 10.36
N GLY A 405 18.00 25.12 10.12
CA GLY A 405 18.28 25.90 8.90
C GLY A 405 17.51 25.47 7.66
N VAL A 406 16.50 24.61 7.79
CA VAL A 406 15.58 24.22 6.70
C VAL A 406 14.13 24.49 7.11
N SER A 407 13.22 24.66 6.14
CA SER A 407 11.79 24.86 6.42
C SER A 407 11.16 23.64 7.10
N GLU A 408 10.05 23.83 7.82
CA GLU A 408 9.32 22.75 8.50
C GLU A 408 8.89 21.63 7.56
N VAL A 409 8.45 21.96 6.34
CA VAL A 409 8.09 20.94 5.34
C VAL A 409 9.27 20.07 4.95
N ARG A 410 10.47 20.65 4.79
CA ARG A 410 11.70 19.90 4.47
C ARG A 410 12.16 19.11 5.69
N PHE A 411 12.14 19.72 6.86
CA PHE A 411 12.50 19.07 8.12
C PHE A 411 11.61 17.85 8.41
N SER A 412 10.32 17.90 8.05
CA SER A 412 9.38 16.81 8.26
C SER A 412 9.83 15.47 7.65
N PHE A 413 10.63 15.51 6.58
CA PHE A 413 11.21 14.33 5.94
C PHE A 413 12.28 13.60 6.77
N PHE A 414 12.66 14.15 7.93
CA PHE A 414 13.45 13.44 8.94
C PHE A 414 12.74 12.19 9.47
N LEU A 415 11.41 12.16 9.50
CA LEU A 415 10.64 10.96 9.88
C LEU A 415 10.84 9.82 8.85
N PRO A 416 10.61 10.02 7.54
CA PRO A 416 11.03 9.08 6.50
C PRO A 416 12.50 8.67 6.61
N LEU A 417 13.41 9.59 6.94
CA LEU A 417 14.84 9.29 7.10
C LEU A 417 15.05 8.25 8.20
N ILE A 418 14.45 8.44 9.37
CA ILE A 418 14.49 7.46 10.47
C ILE A 418 13.92 6.11 10.00
N CYS A 419 12.81 6.11 9.28
CA CYS A 419 12.22 4.88 8.77
C CYS A 419 13.19 4.10 7.88
N PHE A 420 13.85 4.77 6.92
CA PHE A 420 14.82 4.11 6.05
C PHE A 420 16.08 3.67 6.79
N VAL A 421 16.50 4.39 7.84
CA VAL A 421 17.56 3.93 8.76
C VAL A 421 17.15 2.63 9.45
N VAL A 422 15.92 2.53 9.98
CA VAL A 422 15.42 1.30 10.61
C VAL A 422 15.41 0.13 9.61
N VAL A 423 14.95 0.35 8.38
CA VAL A 423 14.96 -0.67 7.31
C VAL A 423 16.40 -1.09 6.96
N GLY A 424 17.32 -0.12 6.85
CA GLY A 424 18.73 -0.37 6.59
C GLY A 424 19.41 -1.16 7.72
N LEU A 425 19.13 -0.82 8.98
CA LEU A 425 19.62 -1.55 10.15
C LEU A 425 19.09 -2.99 10.17
N PHE A 426 17.82 -3.20 9.84
CA PHE A 426 17.26 -4.55 9.69
C PHE A 426 18.02 -5.35 8.61
N ALA A 427 18.19 -4.78 7.42
CA ALA A 427 18.91 -5.42 6.33
C ALA A 427 20.37 -5.76 6.71
N TYR A 428 21.06 -4.84 7.37
CA TYR A 428 22.41 -5.04 7.88
C TYR A 428 22.50 -6.16 8.92
N GLN A 429 21.57 -6.19 9.88
CA GLN A 429 21.53 -7.24 10.91
C GLN A 429 21.28 -8.62 10.29
N VAL A 430 20.38 -8.73 9.32
CA VAL A 430 20.14 -9.99 8.60
C VAL A 430 21.40 -10.41 7.82
N GLN A 431 22.06 -9.47 7.13
CA GLN A 431 23.29 -9.74 6.39
C GLN A 431 24.39 -10.29 7.31
N ARG A 432 24.60 -9.65 8.47
CA ARG A 432 25.59 -10.08 9.46
C ARG A 432 25.29 -11.46 10.02
N ARG A 433 24.02 -11.78 10.30
CA ARG A 433 23.61 -13.13 10.75
C ARG A 433 23.89 -14.19 9.68
N LYS A 434 23.55 -13.92 8.40
CA LYS A 434 23.83 -14.83 7.29
C LYS A 434 25.34 -15.06 7.09
N LYS A 435 26.17 -14.02 7.22
CA LYS A 435 27.64 -14.16 7.18
C LYS A 435 28.18 -15.03 8.31
N ASN A 436 27.69 -14.83 9.54
CA ASN A 436 28.14 -15.62 10.69
C ASN A 436 27.74 -17.10 10.57
N LEU A 437 26.56 -17.39 10.01
CA LEU A 437 26.11 -18.77 9.75
C LEU A 437 26.97 -19.49 8.71
N ASN A 438 27.43 -18.78 7.68
CA ASN A 438 28.28 -19.36 6.64
C ASN A 438 29.76 -19.50 7.04
N ALA A 439 30.16 -18.91 8.18
CA ALA A 439 31.53 -18.98 8.70
C ALA A 439 31.70 -20.10 9.75
N LEU A 440 30.61 -20.72 10.18
CA LEU A 440 30.55 -21.94 10.99
C LEU A 440 30.39 -23.15 10.06
#